data_AF-A0A2I1MNS5-F1
#
_entry.id   AF-A0A2I1MNS5-F1
#
_cell.length_a   1.000
_cell.length_b   1.000
_cell.length_c   1.000
_cell.angle_alpha   90.00
_cell.angle_beta   90.00
_cell.angle_gamma   90.00
#
_symmetry.space_group_name_H-M   'P 1'
#
loop_
_entity.id
_entity.type
_entity.pdbx_description
1 polymer ?
#
loop_
_entity_poly.entity_id
_entity_poly.type
_entity_poly.pdbx_seq_one_letter_code
_entity_poly.pdbx_strand_id
1 'polypeptide(L)'
;MTNIIWLLQELIQLYSFVLIIYALLSWFPGARDSKLGQLINNLAEPYISFFDSFIPSLGGISFNVVIGLLVLQLAQRGLTIFY
;
A
#
# COMPACT_ATOMS: atom_id res chain seq x y z
N MET A 1 25.08 -5.60 8.57
CA MET A 1 24.29 -6.21 7.48
C MET A 1 22.85 -6.47 7.93
N THR A 2 22.62 -7.15 9.06
CA THR A 2 21.28 -7.45 9.63
C THR A 2 20.40 -6.22 9.89
N ASN A 3 20.99 -5.10 10.34
CA ASN A 3 20.24 -3.90 10.72
C ASN A 3 19.52 -3.22 9.55
N ILE A 4 20.09 -3.29 8.33
CA ILE A 4 19.49 -2.66 7.15
C ILE A 4 18.28 -3.47 6.67
N ILE A 5 18.41 -4.80 6.65
CA ILE A 5 17.32 -5.71 6.24
C ILE A 5 16.14 -5.60 7.21
N TRP A 6 16.43 -5.58 8.52
CA TRP A 6 15.40 -5.38 9.53
C TRP A 6 14.67 -4.05 9.34
N LEU A 7 15.40 -2.96 9.10
CA LEU A 7 14.82 -1.65 8.85
C LEU A 7 13.95 -1.64 7.58
N LEU A 8 14.36 -2.32 6.51
CA LEU A 8 13.55 -2.46 5.30
C LEU A 8 12.27 -3.28 5.55
N GLN A 9 12.35 -4.35 6.33
CA GLN A 9 11.17 -5.16 6.69
C GLN A 9 10.16 -4.32 7.48
N GLU A 10 10.62 -3.53 8.46
CA GLU A 10 9.78 -2.61 9.23
C GLU A 10 9.15 -1.54 8.34
N LEU A 11 9.92 -0.94 7.42
CA LEU A 11 9.39 0.04 6.47
C LEU A 11 8.32 -0.55 5.55
N ILE A 12 8.54 -1.75 5.03
CA ILE A 12 7.55 -2.44 4.19
C ILE A 12 6.28 -2.75 4.99
N GLN A 13 6.42 -3.18 6.23
CA GLN A 13 5.28 -3.46 7.10
C GLN A 13 4.49 -2.18 7.41
N LEU A 14 5.17 -1.09 7.77
CA LEU A 14 4.55 0.21 7.99
C LEU A 14 3.82 0.71 6.73
N TYR A 15 4.45 0.59 5.56
CA TYR A 15 3.84 1.00 4.30
C TYR A 15 2.63 0.13 3.95
N SER A 16 2.67 -1.17 4.27
CA SER A 16 1.51 -2.06 4.13
C SER A 16 0.32 -1.55 4.94
N PHE A 17 0.54 -1.05 6.18
CA PHE A 17 -0.52 -0.44 6.97
C PHE A 17 -1.08 0.82 6.31
N VAL A 18 -0.24 1.68 5.72
CA VAL A 18 -0.70 2.86 4.96
C VAL A 18 -1.63 2.44 3.82
N LEU A 19 -1.27 1.41 3.06
CA LEU A 19 -2.10 0.90 1.95
C LEU A 19 -3.41 0.26 2.45
N ILE A 20 -3.39 -0.43 3.58
CA ILE A 20 -4.61 -0.95 4.22
C ILE A 20 -5.54 0.20 4.63
N ILE A 21 -5.02 1.23 5.30
CA ILE A 21 -5.80 2.41 5.67
C ILE A 21 -6.34 3.10 4.41
N TYR A 22 -5.54 3.23 3.36
CA TYR A 22 -5.98 3.77 2.07
C TYR A 22 -7.16 3.00 1.47
N ALA A 23 -7.11 1.65 1.49
CA ALA A 23 -8.22 0.81 1.05
C ALA A 23 -9.47 0.98 1.93
N LEU A 24 -9.31 1.03 3.26
CA LEU A 24 -10.43 1.26 4.17
C LEU A 24 -11.09 2.62 3.91
N LEU A 25 -10.29 3.68 3.73
CA LEU A 25 -10.78 5.02 3.41
C LEU A 25 -11.50 5.09 2.07
N SER A 26 -11.20 4.20 1.11
CA SER A 26 -11.91 4.17 -0.18
C SER A 26 -13.33 3.61 -0.06
N TRP A 27 -13.64 2.89 1.02
CA TRP A 27 -14.98 2.36 1.29
C TRP A 27 -15.88 3.34 2.05
N PHE A 28 -15.30 4.25 2.82
CA PHE A 28 -16.08 5.24 3.56
C PHE A 28 -16.33 6.51 2.72
N PRO A 29 -17.60 6.88 2.42
CA PRO A 29 -17.90 8.09 1.67
C PRO A 29 -17.43 9.33 2.43
N GLY A 30 -16.74 10.25 1.73
CA GLY A 30 -16.20 11.48 2.31
C GLY A 30 -14.97 11.32 3.20
N ALA A 31 -14.49 10.10 3.46
CA ALA A 31 -13.32 9.89 4.32
C ALA A 31 -12.01 10.38 3.68
N ARG A 32 -11.93 10.32 2.35
CA ARG A 32 -10.78 10.85 1.57
C ARG A 32 -10.65 12.37 1.64
N ASP A 33 -11.75 13.09 1.86
CA ASP A 33 -11.75 14.55 1.93
C ASP A 33 -11.20 15.07 3.26
N SER A 34 -11.12 14.22 4.28
CA SER A 34 -10.53 14.56 5.57
C SER A 34 -9.02 14.84 5.46
N LYS A 35 -8.46 15.61 6.39
CA LYS A 35 -7.00 15.88 6.42
C LYS A 35 -6.16 14.61 6.49
N LEU A 36 -6.61 13.61 7.25
CA LEU A 36 -5.97 12.29 7.32
C LEU A 36 -6.12 11.57 5.99
N GLY A 37 -7.32 11.60 5.39
CA GLY A 37 -7.59 10.99 4.10
C GLY A 37 -6.68 11.51 2.99
N GLN A 38 -6.50 12.83 2.91
CA GLN A 38 -5.58 13.47 1.96
C GLN A 38 -4.12 13.06 2.22
N LEU A 39 -3.68 13.00 3.48
CA LEU A 39 -2.33 12.55 3.82
C LEU A 39 -2.09 11.10 3.36
N ILE A 40 -3.01 10.19 3.69
CA ILE A 40 -2.89 8.79 3.30
C ILE A 40 -2.98 8.63 1.78
N ASN A 41 -3.84 9.40 1.11
CA ASN A 41 -3.92 9.43 -0.34
C ASN A 41 -2.57 9.82 -0.96
N ASN A 42 -1.94 10.89 -0.48
CA ASN A 42 -0.65 11.36 -0.99
C ASN A 42 0.49 10.34 -0.75
N LEU A 43 0.42 9.53 0.31
CA LEU A 43 1.41 8.48 0.58
C LEU A 43 1.18 7.22 -0.28
N ALA A 44 -0.06 6.87 -0.55
CA ALA A 44 -0.43 5.64 -1.25
C ALA A 44 -0.46 5.82 -2.78
N GLU A 45 -0.91 6.97 -3.27
CA GLU A 45 -1.12 7.25 -4.69
C GLU A 45 0.12 7.02 -5.57
N PRO A 46 1.35 7.44 -5.18
CA PRO A 46 2.53 7.19 -6.01
C PRO A 46 2.76 5.70 -6.27
N TYR A 47 2.46 4.83 -5.31
CA TYR A 47 2.61 3.38 -5.48
C TYR A 47 1.40 2.76 -6.19
N ILE A 48 0.19 3.16 -5.81
CA ILE A 48 -1.06 2.57 -6.32
C ILE A 48 -1.31 2.96 -7.78
N SER A 49 -0.97 4.18 -8.19
CA SER A 49 -1.13 4.66 -9.57
C SER A 49 -0.40 3.80 -10.63
N PHE A 50 0.69 3.12 -10.24
CA PHE A 50 1.34 2.13 -11.10
C PHE A 50 0.42 0.96 -11.44
N PHE A 51 -0.43 0.53 -10.51
CA PHE A 51 -1.36 -0.58 -10.68
C PHE A 51 -2.67 -0.13 -11.37
N ASP A 52 -3.07 1.14 -11.20
CA ASP A 52 -4.25 1.72 -11.85
C ASP A 52 -4.18 1.62 -13.37
N SER A 53 -2.97 1.72 -13.91
CA SER A 53 -2.71 1.65 -15.35
C SER A 53 -2.99 0.27 -15.95
N PHE A 54 -2.92 -0.79 -15.13
CA PHE A 54 -3.16 -2.16 -15.56
C PHE A 54 -4.51 -2.71 -15.11
N ILE A 55 -5.08 -2.13 -14.06
CA ILE A 55 -6.23 -2.69 -13.33
C ILE A 55 -7.22 -1.56 -13.05
N PRO A 56 -8.28 -1.42 -13.85
CA PRO A 56 -9.28 -0.40 -13.61
C PRO A 56 -9.94 -0.60 -12.24
N SER A 57 -10.20 0.51 -11.54
CA SER A 57 -10.88 0.48 -10.26
C SER A 57 -12.36 0.09 -10.46
N LEU A 58 -12.77 -1.06 -9.90
CA LEU A 58 -14.15 -1.53 -9.95
C LEU A 58 -14.87 -1.19 -8.64
N GLY A 59 -15.83 -0.26 -8.69
CA GLY A 59 -16.85 -0.10 -7.65
C GLY A 59 -16.36 0.29 -6.24
N GLY A 60 -15.40 1.20 -6.12
CA GLY A 60 -14.91 1.70 -4.82
C GLY A 60 -14.02 0.71 -4.05
N ILE A 61 -13.97 -0.56 -4.47
CA ILE A 61 -12.95 -1.52 -4.05
C ILE A 61 -11.78 -1.42 -5.01
N SER A 62 -10.71 -0.89 -4.47
CA SER A 62 -9.45 -0.73 -5.13
C SER A 62 -8.76 -2.10 -5.25
N PHE A 63 -9.12 -2.90 -6.27
CA PHE A 63 -8.49 -4.20 -6.58
C PHE A 63 -6.97 -4.04 -6.86
N ASN A 64 -6.60 -2.91 -7.45
CA ASN A 64 -5.24 -2.36 -7.51
C ASN A 64 -4.53 -2.36 -6.13
N VAL A 65 -5.20 -2.00 -5.03
CA VAL A 65 -4.59 -1.99 -3.69
C VAL A 65 -4.36 -3.39 -3.15
N VAL A 66 -5.30 -4.32 -3.38
CA VAL A 66 -5.10 -5.73 -3.01
C VAL A 66 -3.87 -6.30 -3.71
N ILE A 67 -3.72 -6.00 -5.00
CA ILE A 67 -2.58 -6.47 -5.80
C ILE A 67 -1.28 -5.76 -5.37
N GLY A 68 -1.34 -4.46 -5.10
CA GLY A 68 -0.21 -3.73 -4.52
C GLY A 68 0.26 -4.34 -3.20
N LEU A 69 -0.66 -4.64 -2.28
CA LEU A 69 -0.34 -5.33 -1.03
C LEU A 69 0.29 -6.71 -1.27
N LEU A 70 -0.23 -7.47 -2.24
CA LEU A 70 0.30 -8.78 -2.59
C LEU A 70 1.74 -8.69 -3.12
N VAL A 71 2.00 -7.74 -4.03
CA VAL A 71 3.36 -7.47 -4.55
C VAL A 71 4.31 -7.07 -3.43
N LEU A 72 3.85 -6.20 -2.53
CA LEU A 72 4.65 -5.73 -1.41
C LEU A 72 5.00 -6.87 -0.43
N GLN A 73 4.05 -7.78 -0.16
CA GLN A 73 4.29 -8.99 0.64
C GLN A 73 5.28 -9.95 -0.03
N LEU A 74 5.20 -10.12 -1.35
CA LEU A 74 6.16 -10.94 -2.09
C LEU A 74 7.57 -10.35 -2.01
N ALA A 75 7.70 -9.02 -2.13
CA ALA A 75 8.97 -8.33 -1.96
C ALA A 75 9.54 -8.54 -0.54
N GLN A 76 8.70 -8.41 0.50
CA GLN A 76 9.11 -8.67 1.88
C GLN A 76 9.59 -10.11 2.09
N ARG A 77 8.84 -11.09 1.57
CA ARG A 77 9.24 -12.51 1.64
C ARG A 77 10.54 -12.78 0.90
N GLY A 78 10.73 -12.18 -0.28
CA GLY A 78 11.99 -12.27 -1.01
C GLY A 78 13.18 -11.79 -0.18
N LEU A 79 13.05 -10.63 0.47
CA LEU A 79 14.10 -10.09 1.35
C LEU A 79 14.47 -11.05 2.49
N THR A 80 13.49 -11.75 3.07
CA THR A 80 13.73 -12.73 4.15
C THR A 80 14.35 -14.04 3.66
N ILE A 81 14.13 -14.43 2.39
CA ILE A 81 14.62 -15.69 1.84
C ILE A 81 16.07 -15.55 1.33
N PHE A 82 16.40 -14.40 0.74
CA PHE A 82 17.69 -14.20 0.07
C PHE A 82 18.79 -13.60 0.96
N TYR A 83 18.47 -13.21 2.20
CA TYR A 83 19.40 -12.64 3.17
C TYR A 83 19.23 -13.26 4.55
#